data_AF-A0A8T1GPR3-F1
#
_entry.id   AF-A0A8T1GPR3-F1
#
_cell.length_a   1.000
_cell.length_b   1.000
_cell.length_c   1.000
_cell.angle_alpha   90.00
_cell.angle_beta   90.00
_cell.angle_gamma   90.00
#
_symmetry.space_group_name_H-M   'P 1'
#
loop_
_entity.id
_entity.type
_entity.pdbx_description
1 polymer ?
#
loop_
_entity_poly.entity_id
_entity_poly.type
_entity_poly.pdbx_seq_one_letter_code
_entity_poly.pdbx_strand_id
1 'polypeptide(L)'
;SIELAHEIRDPLKALYLRHSLGATYAYSRNVDKAISLFEQISFIEYRPRGNVPTRQAYALAFQKLASLYKVEILHAGLKTPEAGEWSKRLERVQIQQSKHQHQDMPLNMVGSDINVAAIYLALFYRLLGRKKEADPLLRTLIMDSLAILSDDDAQNDEYALDNLLCLLIAADDIENARALSQSMRKLDVHALISTPVDSPVL
;
A
#
# COMPACT_ATOMS: atom_id res chain seq x y z
N SER A 1 -23.71 -10.77 11.21
CA SER A 1 -23.27 -11.34 9.93
C SER A 1 -23.17 -10.23 8.89
N ILE A 2 -22.58 -10.49 7.70
CA ILE A 2 -22.56 -9.53 6.59
C ILE A 2 -23.98 -9.20 6.13
N GLU A 3 -24.87 -10.19 6.09
CA GLU A 3 -26.29 -10.04 5.76
C GLU A 3 -26.98 -9.06 6.72
N LEU A 4 -26.81 -9.24 8.03
CA LEU A 4 -27.36 -8.34 9.04
C LEU A 4 -26.85 -6.89 8.89
N ALA A 5 -25.59 -6.70 8.47
CA ALA A 5 -25.04 -5.36 8.23
C ALA A 5 -25.67 -4.68 7.01
N HIS A 6 -26.01 -5.44 5.96
CA HIS A 6 -26.77 -4.94 4.82
C HIS A 6 -28.22 -4.62 5.21
N GLU A 7 -28.84 -5.47 6.03
CA GLU A 7 -30.22 -5.29 6.51
C GLU A 7 -30.38 -3.99 7.34
N ILE A 8 -29.41 -3.67 8.20
CA ILE A 8 -29.42 -2.43 9.00
C ILE A 8 -28.82 -1.21 8.25
N ARG A 9 -28.49 -1.36 6.96
CA ARG A 9 -27.89 -0.32 6.11
C ARG A 9 -26.65 0.34 6.70
N ASP A 10 -25.76 -0.45 7.29
CA ASP A 10 -24.45 0.00 7.76
C ASP A 10 -23.36 -0.40 6.75
N PRO A 11 -23.12 0.42 5.71
CA PRO A 11 -22.20 0.07 4.63
C PRO A 11 -20.75 -0.04 5.11
N LEU A 12 -20.37 0.73 6.13
CA LEU A 12 -19.01 0.71 6.67
C LEU A 12 -18.74 -0.60 7.41
N LYS A 13 -19.67 -1.02 8.27
CA LYS A 13 -19.56 -2.31 8.97
C LYS A 13 -19.59 -3.49 8.00
N ALA A 14 -20.44 -3.43 6.98
CA ALA A 14 -20.46 -4.44 5.92
C ALA A 14 -19.11 -4.52 5.20
N LEU A 15 -18.50 -3.38 4.89
CA LEU A 15 -17.20 -3.30 4.24
C LEU A 15 -16.08 -3.90 5.13
N TYR A 16 -16.01 -3.53 6.41
CA TYR A 16 -15.01 -4.11 7.34
C TYR A 16 -15.17 -5.64 7.54
N LEU A 17 -16.41 -6.13 7.62
CA LEU A 17 -16.65 -7.58 7.68
C LEU A 17 -16.18 -8.29 6.40
N ARG A 18 -16.37 -7.66 5.24
CA ARG A 18 -15.87 -8.19 3.97
C ARG A 18 -14.36 -8.13 3.86
N HIS A 19 -13.69 -7.11 4.39
CA HIS A 19 -12.23 -7.12 4.51
C HIS A 19 -11.73 -8.33 5.31
N SER A 20 -12.37 -8.57 6.46
CA SER A 20 -12.02 -9.68 7.33
C SER A 20 -12.25 -11.04 6.64
N LEU A 21 -13.36 -11.17 5.91
CA LEU A 21 -13.66 -12.36 5.11
C LEU A 21 -12.64 -12.55 3.96
N GLY A 22 -12.32 -11.49 3.22
CA GLY A 22 -11.34 -11.53 2.13
C GLY A 22 -9.94 -11.90 2.62
N ALA A 23 -9.53 -11.36 3.78
CA ALA A 23 -8.29 -11.76 4.43
C ALA A 23 -8.33 -13.25 4.82
N THR A 24 -9.44 -13.73 5.37
CA THR A 24 -9.62 -15.15 5.71
C THR A 24 -9.52 -16.05 4.48
N TYR A 25 -10.12 -15.65 3.35
CA TYR A 25 -9.96 -16.37 2.08
C TYR A 25 -8.50 -16.40 1.62
N ALA A 26 -7.79 -15.28 1.68
CA ALA A 26 -6.37 -15.24 1.33
C ALA A 26 -5.51 -16.16 2.21
N TYR A 27 -5.71 -16.12 3.53
CA TYR A 27 -4.96 -16.97 4.48
C TYR A 27 -5.29 -18.47 4.34
N SER A 28 -6.54 -18.80 4.02
CA SER A 28 -6.97 -20.18 3.76
C SER A 28 -6.64 -20.68 2.36
N ARG A 29 -5.83 -19.93 1.59
CA ARG A 29 -5.43 -20.22 0.20
C ARG A 29 -6.61 -20.29 -0.79
N ASN A 30 -7.75 -19.71 -0.44
CA ASN A 30 -8.87 -19.54 -1.36
C ASN A 30 -8.71 -18.22 -2.13
N VAL A 31 -7.62 -18.12 -2.88
CA VAL A 31 -7.16 -16.86 -3.49
C VAL A 31 -8.17 -16.32 -4.49
N ASP A 32 -8.80 -17.18 -5.30
CA ASP A 32 -9.83 -16.77 -6.26
C ASP A 32 -11.01 -16.07 -5.58
N LYS A 33 -11.49 -16.61 -4.45
CA LYS A 33 -12.58 -15.97 -3.69
C LYS A 33 -12.15 -14.64 -3.07
N ALA A 34 -10.90 -14.55 -2.60
CA ALA A 34 -10.35 -13.29 -2.10
C ALA A 34 -10.28 -12.24 -3.21
N ILE A 35 -9.77 -12.61 -4.38
CA ILE A 35 -9.68 -11.74 -5.57
C ILE A 35 -11.09 -11.28 -5.97
N SER A 36 -12.02 -12.21 -6.21
CA SER A 36 -13.39 -11.85 -6.63
C SER A 36 -14.07 -10.90 -5.64
N LEU A 37 -13.89 -11.11 -4.33
CA LEU A 37 -14.45 -10.25 -3.30
C LEU A 37 -13.87 -8.83 -3.37
N PHE A 38 -12.54 -8.70 -3.48
CA PHE A 38 -11.90 -7.38 -3.53
C PHE A 38 -12.10 -6.69 -4.87
N GLU A 39 -12.20 -7.42 -5.99
CA GLU A 39 -12.62 -6.86 -7.28
C GLU A 39 -14.03 -6.27 -7.20
N GLN A 40 -14.96 -6.98 -6.56
CA GLN A 40 -16.32 -6.48 -6.39
C GLN A 40 -16.34 -5.16 -5.60
N ILE A 41 -15.55 -5.07 -4.52
CA ILE A 41 -15.42 -3.85 -3.71
C ILE A 41 -14.78 -2.72 -4.51
N SER A 42 -13.66 -2.98 -5.18
CA SER A 42 -12.81 -1.96 -5.84
C SER A 42 -13.34 -1.47 -7.20
N PHE A 43 -14.05 -2.31 -7.95
CA PHE A 43 -14.49 -1.96 -9.31
C PHE A 43 -16.00 -1.73 -9.44
N ILE A 44 -16.83 -2.41 -8.66
CA ILE A 44 -18.29 -2.35 -8.82
C ILE A 44 -18.93 -1.46 -7.77
N GLU A 45 -18.59 -1.70 -6.51
CA GLU A 45 -19.21 -1.04 -5.37
C GLU A 45 -18.52 0.25 -4.98
N TYR A 46 -17.29 0.45 -5.43
CA TYR A 46 -16.48 1.61 -5.09
C TYR A 46 -17.26 2.91 -5.25
N ARG A 47 -17.22 3.73 -4.20
CA ARG A 47 -17.78 5.08 -4.17
C ARG A 47 -16.69 6.05 -3.71
N PRO A 48 -16.29 7.02 -4.54
CA PRO A 48 -15.22 7.96 -4.19
C PRO A 48 -15.65 8.95 -3.11
N ARG A 49 -16.96 9.21 -3.00
CA ARG A 49 -17.54 10.07 -1.97
C ARG A 49 -17.98 9.24 -0.77
N GLY A 50 -17.68 9.72 0.43
CA GLY A 50 -18.03 9.07 1.69
C GLY A 50 -17.36 9.76 2.86
N ASN A 51 -17.66 9.32 4.08
CA ASN A 51 -16.87 9.74 5.24
C ASN A 51 -15.46 9.14 5.17
N VAL A 52 -14.55 9.70 5.97
CA VAL A 52 -13.13 9.31 6.01
C VAL A 52 -12.94 7.80 6.23
N PRO A 53 -13.61 7.15 7.21
CA PRO A 53 -13.45 5.70 7.43
C PRO A 53 -13.87 4.85 6.23
N THR A 54 -14.93 5.24 5.52
CA THR A 54 -15.39 4.52 4.31
C THR A 54 -14.34 4.61 3.20
N ARG A 55 -13.74 5.80 3.01
CA ARG A 55 -12.68 5.97 2.01
C ARG A 55 -11.44 5.14 2.35
N GLN A 56 -11.02 5.14 3.61
CA GLN A 56 -9.90 4.30 4.07
C GLN A 56 -10.17 2.81 3.86
N ALA A 57 -11.39 2.35 4.13
CA ALA A 57 -11.76 0.96 3.87
C ALA A 57 -11.68 0.63 2.36
N TYR A 58 -12.14 1.51 1.48
CA TYR A 58 -11.93 1.31 0.03
C TYR A 58 -10.46 1.34 -0.37
N ALA A 59 -9.65 2.25 0.16
CA ALA A 59 -8.21 2.29 -0.09
C ALA A 59 -7.54 0.97 0.33
N LEU A 60 -7.90 0.44 1.51
CA LEU A 60 -7.45 -0.87 1.96
C LEU A 60 -7.87 -1.98 0.99
N ALA A 61 -9.03 -1.89 0.35
CA ALA A 61 -9.50 -2.91 -0.59
C ALA A 61 -8.64 -2.93 -1.85
N PHE A 62 -8.30 -1.75 -2.38
CA PHE A 62 -7.33 -1.61 -3.48
C PHE A 62 -5.96 -2.18 -3.10
N GLN A 63 -5.46 -1.86 -1.90
CA GLN A 63 -4.18 -2.38 -1.41
C GLN A 63 -4.18 -3.92 -1.30
N LYS A 64 -5.27 -4.52 -0.79
CA LYS A 64 -5.41 -5.98 -0.71
C LYS A 64 -5.49 -6.61 -2.10
N LEU A 65 -6.28 -6.03 -3.01
CA LEU A 65 -6.38 -6.51 -4.39
C LEU A 65 -5.03 -6.45 -5.12
N ALA A 66 -4.32 -5.32 -5.01
CA ALA A 66 -2.99 -5.14 -5.57
C ALA A 66 -1.99 -6.17 -5.01
N SER A 67 -2.07 -6.45 -3.72
CA SER A 67 -1.22 -7.45 -3.05
C SER A 67 -1.48 -8.87 -3.56
N LEU A 68 -2.75 -9.24 -3.79
CA LEU A 68 -3.11 -10.53 -4.36
C LEU A 68 -2.60 -10.64 -5.80
N TYR A 69 -2.78 -9.62 -6.63
CA TYR A 69 -2.27 -9.62 -8.01
C TYR A 69 -0.75 -9.65 -8.09
N LYS A 70 -0.04 -8.98 -7.17
CA LYS A 70 1.41 -9.12 -7.04
C LYS A 70 1.80 -10.58 -6.82
N VAL A 71 1.12 -11.29 -5.92
CA VAL A 71 1.40 -12.70 -5.64
C VAL A 71 1.16 -13.57 -6.87
N GLU A 72 0.07 -13.36 -7.60
CA GLU A 72 -0.22 -14.11 -8.84
C GLU A 72 0.82 -13.85 -9.94
N ILE A 73 1.28 -12.59 -10.12
CA ILE A 73 2.37 -12.26 -11.05
C ILE A 73 3.66 -13.01 -10.68
N LEU A 74 3.98 -13.06 -9.39
CA LEU A 74 5.18 -13.74 -8.89
C LEU A 74 5.08 -15.26 -9.05
N HIS A 75 3.92 -15.85 -8.76
CA HIS A 75 3.68 -17.29 -8.94
C HIS A 75 3.75 -17.71 -10.41
N ALA A 76 3.17 -16.93 -11.31
CA ALA A 76 3.23 -17.17 -12.75
C ALA A 76 4.65 -16.97 -13.33
N GLY A 77 5.50 -16.22 -12.64
CA GLY A 77 6.84 -15.84 -13.09
C GLY A 77 6.82 -14.63 -14.03
N LEU A 78 7.58 -13.58 -13.70
CA LEU A 78 7.46 -12.25 -14.33
C LEU A 78 7.52 -12.20 -15.87
N LYS A 79 8.20 -13.15 -16.52
CA LYS A 79 8.41 -13.18 -17.98
C LYS A 79 7.41 -14.05 -18.73
N THR A 80 6.39 -14.60 -18.05
CA THR A 80 5.39 -15.45 -18.69
C THR A 80 4.21 -14.61 -19.24
N PRO A 81 3.50 -15.12 -20.26
CA PRO A 81 2.27 -14.48 -20.75
C PRO A 81 1.21 -14.33 -19.65
N GLU A 82 1.13 -15.29 -18.72
CA GLU A 82 0.20 -15.28 -17.59
C GLU A 82 0.49 -14.12 -16.63
N ALA A 83 1.76 -13.90 -16.26
CA ALA A 83 2.16 -12.73 -15.49
C ALA A 83 1.83 -11.41 -16.21
N GLY A 84 1.90 -11.40 -17.55
CA GLY A 84 1.48 -10.27 -18.38
C GLY A 84 0.00 -9.96 -18.26
N GLU A 85 -0.87 -10.99 -18.22
CA GLU A 85 -2.31 -10.80 -18.01
C GLU A 85 -2.61 -10.27 -16.60
N TRP A 86 -1.99 -10.84 -15.57
CA TRP A 86 -2.11 -10.33 -14.21
C TRP A 86 -1.59 -8.89 -14.07
N SER A 87 -0.52 -8.54 -14.76
CA SER A 87 0.01 -7.16 -14.80
C SER A 87 -1.01 -6.18 -15.40
N LYS A 88 -1.71 -6.55 -16.48
CA LYS A 88 -2.82 -5.73 -17.02
C LYS A 88 -3.97 -5.58 -16.02
N ARG A 89 -4.25 -6.60 -15.20
CA ARG A 89 -5.24 -6.48 -14.13
C ARG A 89 -4.78 -5.50 -13.06
N LEU A 90 -3.50 -5.55 -12.68
CA LEU A 90 -2.88 -4.62 -11.74
C LEU A 90 -2.88 -3.18 -12.28
N GLU A 91 -2.63 -2.97 -13.58
CA GLU A 91 -2.78 -1.65 -14.25
C GLU A 91 -4.21 -1.12 -14.10
N ARG A 92 -5.24 -1.96 -14.24
CA ARG A 92 -6.63 -1.54 -14.02
C ARG A 92 -6.89 -1.09 -12.58
N VAL A 93 -6.31 -1.78 -11.59
CA VAL A 93 -6.38 -1.37 -10.17
C VAL A 93 -5.72 0.00 -9.99
N GLN A 94 -4.52 0.17 -10.54
CA GLN A 94 -3.76 1.42 -10.48
C GLN A 94 -4.57 2.58 -11.08
N ILE A 95 -5.07 2.43 -12.30
CA ILE A 95 -5.86 3.46 -12.99
C ILE A 95 -7.13 3.79 -12.21
N GLN A 96 -7.83 2.77 -11.69
CA GLN A 96 -9.08 2.97 -10.96
C GLN A 96 -8.88 3.77 -9.67
N GLN A 97 -7.84 3.46 -8.89
CA GLN A 97 -7.54 4.20 -7.66
C GLN A 97 -7.09 5.64 -7.98
N SER A 98 -6.27 5.83 -9.02
CA SER A 98 -5.77 7.16 -9.41
C SER A 98 -6.85 8.15 -9.84
N LYS A 99 -8.03 7.69 -10.30
CA LYS A 99 -9.15 8.59 -10.68
C LYS A 99 -9.66 9.46 -9.53
N HIS A 100 -9.44 9.03 -8.28
CA HIS A 100 -10.05 9.62 -7.09
C HIS A 100 -9.06 9.80 -5.94
N GLN A 101 -7.77 9.55 -6.21
CA GLN A 101 -6.71 9.68 -5.23
C GLN A 101 -6.62 11.14 -4.75
N HIS A 102 -6.45 11.33 -3.43
CA HIS A 102 -6.33 12.63 -2.76
C HIS A 102 -7.59 13.53 -2.73
N GLN A 103 -8.78 13.05 -3.11
CA GLN A 103 -10.01 13.83 -2.93
C GLN A 103 -10.48 13.84 -1.46
N ASP A 104 -10.45 15.02 -0.84
CA ASP A 104 -11.03 15.31 0.48
C ASP A 104 -10.52 14.42 1.64
N MET A 105 -9.26 13.96 1.55
CA MET A 105 -8.60 13.27 2.67
C MET A 105 -8.24 14.30 3.76
N PRO A 106 -8.51 14.03 5.05
CA PRO A 106 -8.05 14.89 6.13
C PRO A 106 -6.53 15.05 6.08
N LEU A 107 -6.03 16.26 6.40
CA LEU A 107 -4.60 16.60 6.34
C LEU A 107 -3.73 15.58 7.08
N ASN A 108 -4.14 15.18 8.29
CA ASN A 108 -3.42 14.23 9.12
C ASN A 108 -3.44 12.77 8.64
N MET A 109 -4.11 12.48 7.53
CA MET A 109 -4.21 11.14 6.94
C MET A 109 -3.71 11.09 5.50
N VAL A 110 -3.29 12.21 4.92
CA VAL A 110 -2.77 12.26 3.55
C VAL A 110 -1.61 11.27 3.41
N GLY A 111 -1.58 10.52 2.31
CA GLY A 111 -0.60 9.47 2.07
C GLY A 111 -1.00 8.07 2.57
N SER A 112 -2.00 7.95 3.46
CA SER A 112 -2.49 6.64 3.94
C SER A 112 -3.17 5.80 2.85
N ASP A 113 -3.63 6.42 1.77
CA ASP A 113 -4.31 5.81 0.63
C ASP A 113 -3.44 5.66 -0.62
N ILE A 114 -2.11 5.56 -0.44
CA ILE A 114 -1.17 5.41 -1.57
C ILE A 114 -1.60 4.32 -2.56
N ASN A 115 -1.35 4.59 -3.83
CA ASN A 115 -1.59 3.64 -4.91
C ASN A 115 -0.53 2.53 -4.92
N VAL A 116 -0.72 1.52 -4.08
CA VAL A 116 0.18 0.35 -3.99
C VAL A 116 0.28 -0.41 -5.31
N ALA A 117 -0.77 -0.42 -6.14
CA ALA A 117 -0.71 -1.03 -7.46
C ALA A 117 0.33 -0.35 -8.37
N ALA A 118 0.43 0.99 -8.32
CA ALA A 118 1.47 1.73 -9.04
C ALA A 118 2.88 1.38 -8.56
N ILE A 119 3.09 1.21 -7.25
CA ILE A 119 4.39 0.81 -6.69
C ILE A 119 4.80 -0.57 -7.23
N TYR A 120 3.89 -1.55 -7.19
CA TYR A 120 4.17 -2.89 -7.69
C TYR A 120 4.41 -2.92 -9.20
N LEU A 121 3.64 -2.16 -10.00
CA LEU A 121 3.89 -2.02 -11.43
C LEU A 121 5.26 -1.42 -11.71
N ALA A 122 5.64 -0.34 -11.02
CA ALA A 122 6.95 0.26 -11.17
C ALA A 122 8.08 -0.74 -10.86
N LEU A 123 7.95 -1.50 -9.76
CA LEU A 123 8.89 -2.56 -9.41
C LEU A 123 8.98 -3.62 -10.51
N PHE A 124 7.86 -4.15 -11.00
CA PHE A 124 7.86 -5.16 -12.06
C PHE A 124 8.43 -4.63 -13.36
N TYR A 125 8.11 -3.40 -13.74
CA TYR A 125 8.69 -2.74 -14.90
C TYR A 125 10.20 -2.60 -14.78
N ARG A 126 10.74 -2.19 -13.62
CA ARG A 126 12.19 -2.16 -13.37
C ARG A 126 12.83 -3.54 -13.53
N LEU A 127 12.25 -4.57 -12.90
CA LEU A 127 12.75 -5.95 -12.98
C LEU A 127 12.73 -6.52 -14.42
N LEU A 128 11.83 -6.01 -15.26
CA LEU A 128 11.74 -6.36 -16.69
C LEU A 128 12.58 -5.44 -17.59
N GLY A 129 13.32 -4.47 -17.04
CA GLY A 129 14.11 -3.49 -17.80
C GLY A 129 13.29 -2.38 -18.47
N ARG A 130 11.98 -2.30 -18.18
CA ARG A 130 11.01 -1.35 -18.71
C ARG A 130 11.04 -0.02 -17.95
N LYS A 131 12.21 0.61 -17.90
CA LYS A 131 12.45 1.84 -17.10
C LYS A 131 11.56 3.00 -17.52
N LYS A 132 11.27 3.14 -18.82
CA LYS A 132 10.44 4.21 -19.38
C LYS A 132 9.02 4.20 -18.83
N GLU A 133 8.48 3.02 -18.52
CA GLU A 133 7.17 2.88 -17.90
C GLU A 133 7.21 3.02 -16.37
N ALA A 134 8.31 2.61 -15.72
CA ALA A 134 8.47 2.72 -14.28
C ALA A 134 8.69 4.16 -13.79
N ASP A 135 9.54 4.92 -14.48
CA ASP A 135 10.01 6.23 -14.04
C ASP A 135 8.88 7.25 -13.81
N PRO A 136 7.84 7.38 -14.67
CA PRO A 136 6.74 8.31 -14.44
C PRO A 136 5.91 7.97 -13.20
N LEU A 137 5.67 6.67 -12.95
CA LEU A 137 4.93 6.20 -11.77
C LEU A 137 5.69 6.53 -10.49
N LEU A 138 6.98 6.19 -10.44
CA LEU A 138 7.83 6.46 -9.29
C LEU A 138 7.99 7.96 -9.04
N ARG A 139 8.28 8.74 -10.09
CA ARG A 139 8.45 10.20 -9.95
C ARG A 139 7.22 10.84 -9.32
N THR A 140 6.02 10.50 -9.81
CA THR A 140 4.78 11.07 -9.30
C THR A 140 4.60 10.76 -7.82
N LEU A 141 4.70 9.49 -7.44
CA LEU A 141 4.50 9.06 -6.04
C LEU A 141 5.59 9.56 -5.08
N ILE A 142 6.84 9.67 -5.55
CA ILE A 142 7.94 10.24 -4.76
C ILE A 142 7.69 11.72 -4.52
N MET A 143 7.32 12.47 -5.55
CA MET A 143 7.01 13.90 -5.42
C MET A 143 5.82 14.14 -4.48
N ASP A 144 4.77 13.32 -4.60
CA ASP A 144 3.61 13.39 -3.70
C ASP A 144 4.03 13.14 -2.25
N SER A 145 4.85 12.11 -2.01
CA SER A 145 5.31 11.78 -0.65
C SER A 145 6.26 12.85 -0.06
N LEU A 146 7.13 13.44 -0.88
CA LEU A 146 7.99 14.57 -0.47
C LEU A 146 7.19 15.83 -0.19
N ALA A 147 6.10 16.07 -0.93
CA ALA A 147 5.22 17.20 -0.69
C ALA A 147 4.52 17.08 0.68
N ILE A 148 4.11 15.86 1.06
CA ILE A 148 3.55 15.56 2.38
C ILE A 148 4.59 15.87 3.48
N LEU A 149 5.81 15.35 3.36
CA LEU A 149 6.90 15.63 4.34
C LEU A 149 7.33 17.11 4.42
N SER A 150 6.93 17.92 3.45
CA SER A 150 7.23 19.35 3.44
C SER A 150 6.07 20.19 3.92
N ASP A 151 4.94 19.58 4.30
CA ASP A 151 3.80 20.27 4.86
C ASP A 151 3.98 20.53 6.38
N ASP A 152 3.03 21.25 6.98
CA ASP A 152 3.08 21.64 8.39
C ASP A 152 2.50 20.57 9.36
N ASP A 153 2.00 19.42 8.86
CA ASP A 153 1.28 18.40 9.63
C ASP A 153 2.10 17.12 9.84
N ALA A 154 2.92 17.12 10.89
CA ALA A 154 3.77 15.98 11.26
C ALA A 154 3.02 14.65 11.56
N GLN A 155 1.67 14.63 11.63
CA GLN A 155 0.93 13.37 11.84
C GLN A 155 0.90 12.49 10.60
N ASN A 156 1.03 13.07 9.41
CA ASN A 156 0.98 12.33 8.15
C ASN A 156 2.38 11.87 7.67
N ASP A 157 3.44 12.38 8.31
CA ASP A 157 4.85 12.05 8.01
C ASP A 157 5.12 10.54 8.06
N GLU A 158 4.51 9.81 8.99
CA GLU A 158 4.67 8.35 9.11
C GLU A 158 4.27 7.65 7.82
N TYR A 159 3.13 8.03 7.23
CA TYR A 159 2.68 7.47 5.95
C TYR A 159 3.65 7.85 4.82
N ALA A 160 4.08 9.11 4.76
CA ALA A 160 4.97 9.57 3.71
C ALA A 160 6.37 8.92 3.76
N LEU A 161 6.92 8.71 4.96
CA LEU A 161 8.19 8.00 5.15
C LEU A 161 8.09 6.52 4.75
N ASP A 162 7.04 5.82 5.17
CA ASP A 162 6.79 4.42 4.79
C ASP A 162 6.62 4.28 3.27
N ASN A 163 5.89 5.21 2.66
CA ASN A 163 5.69 5.28 1.22
C ASN A 163 7.00 5.51 0.48
N LEU A 164 7.80 6.50 0.90
CA LEU A 164 9.11 6.78 0.31
C LEU A 164 10.05 5.60 0.41
N LEU A 165 10.08 4.89 1.54
CA LEU A 165 10.90 3.69 1.68
C LEU A 165 10.53 2.64 0.61
N CYS A 166 9.23 2.37 0.44
CA CYS A 166 8.76 1.44 -0.59
C CYS A 166 9.11 1.91 -2.01
N LEU A 167 9.00 3.22 -2.28
CA LEU A 167 9.28 3.82 -3.58
C LEU A 167 10.78 3.79 -3.92
N LEU A 168 11.66 4.06 -2.96
CA LEU A 168 13.11 3.97 -3.13
C LEU A 168 13.54 2.53 -3.44
N ILE A 169 12.94 1.55 -2.74
CA ILE A 169 13.15 0.12 -3.05
C ILE A 169 12.66 -0.19 -4.48
N ALA A 170 11.47 0.27 -4.86
CA ALA A 170 10.94 0.06 -6.20
C ALA A 170 11.76 0.79 -7.29
N ALA A 171 12.45 1.86 -6.93
CA ALA A 171 13.35 2.60 -7.82
C ALA A 171 14.74 1.96 -7.97
N ASP A 172 15.04 0.91 -7.20
CA ASP A 172 16.39 0.33 -7.05
C ASP A 172 17.41 1.30 -6.41
N ASP A 173 16.92 2.29 -5.65
CA ASP A 173 17.73 3.24 -4.90
C ASP A 173 17.98 2.72 -3.48
N ILE A 174 18.75 1.63 -3.42
CA ILE A 174 18.99 0.87 -2.18
C ILE A 174 19.78 1.67 -1.15
N GLU A 175 20.65 2.59 -1.61
CA GLU A 175 21.43 3.45 -0.72
C GLU A 175 20.53 4.41 0.06
N ASN A 176 19.67 5.15 -0.63
CA ASN A 176 18.73 6.06 0.02
C ASN A 176 17.66 5.30 0.81
N ALA A 177 17.18 4.16 0.32
CA ALA A 177 16.24 3.32 1.07
C ALA A 177 16.84 2.87 2.42
N ARG A 178 18.12 2.48 2.43
CA ARG A 178 18.83 2.08 3.66
C ARG A 178 19.02 3.25 4.60
N ALA A 179 19.47 4.40 4.09
CA ALA A 179 19.66 5.61 4.88
C ALA A 179 18.34 6.04 5.55
N LEU A 180 17.25 6.06 4.77
CA LEU A 180 15.91 6.38 5.27
C LEU A 180 15.45 5.37 6.34
N SER A 181 15.57 4.07 6.08
CA SER A 181 15.21 3.02 7.04
C SER A 181 15.98 3.13 8.36
N GLN A 182 17.25 3.54 8.32
CA GLN A 182 18.05 3.78 9.53
C GLN A 182 17.56 5.00 10.30
N SER A 183 17.24 6.10 9.60
CA SER A 183 16.67 7.32 10.20
C SER A 183 15.32 7.07 10.87
N MET A 184 14.48 6.23 10.26
CA MET A 184 13.16 5.86 10.79
C MET A 184 13.21 4.97 12.04
N ARG A 185 14.35 4.36 12.37
CA ARG A 185 14.47 3.58 13.62
C ARG A 185 14.32 4.55 14.79
N LYS A 186 13.27 4.37 15.59
CA LYS A 186 13.20 4.96 16.93
C LYS A 186 14.45 4.50 17.68
N LEU A 187 15.40 5.42 17.89
CA LEU A 187 16.57 5.17 18.71
C LEU A 187 16.06 4.93 20.13
N ASP A 188 16.22 3.71 20.63
CA ASP A 188 15.98 3.43 22.05
C ASP A 188 17.11 4.12 22.83
N VAL A 189 16.82 5.33 23.33
CA VAL A 189 17.78 6.19 24.03
C VAL A 189 18.38 5.47 25.26
N HIS A 190 17.69 4.46 25.81
CA HIS A 190 18.21 3.63 26.90
C HIS A 190 19.32 2.66 26.49
N ALA A 191 19.38 2.23 25.23
CA ALA A 191 20.46 1.37 24.73
C ALA A 191 21.77 2.14 24.53
N LEU A 192 21.71 3.46 24.31
CA LEU A 192 22.86 4.35 24.15
C LEU A 192 23.46 4.82 25.49
N ILE A 193 22.71 4.72 26.59
CA ILE A 193 23.15 5.15 27.94
C ILE A 193 23.77 3.99 28.74
N SER A 194 23.72 2.75 28.25
CA SER A 194 24.44 1.62 28.84
C SER A 194 25.94 1.71 28.50
N THR A 195 26.61 2.67 29.13
CA THR A 195 28.07 2.65 29.24
C THR A 195 28.46 1.47 30.14
N PRO A 196 29.44 0.65 29.75
CA PRO A 196 29.97 -0.39 30.63
C PRO A 196 30.87 0.28 31.66
N VAL A 197 30.27 0.78 32.73
CA VAL A 197 30.98 0.98 34.00
C VAL A 197 30.55 -0.17 34.89
N ASP A 198 31.22 -1.31 34.70
CA ASP A 198 31.69 -2.12 35.82
C ASP A 198 32.50 -3.30 35.30
N SER A 199 33.82 -3.14 35.37
CA SER A 199 34.78 -4.21 35.59
C SER A 199 36.12 -3.56 35.96
N PRO A 200 36.97 -4.20 36.78
CA PRO A 200 36.71 -4.77 38.10
C PRO A 200 37.70 -4.18 39.12
N VAL A 201 37.41 -4.19 40.43
CA VAL A 201 38.46 -4.03 41.45
C VAL A 201 38.20 -5.00 42.60
N LEU A 202 39.12 -5.97 42.70
CA LEU A 202 39.51 -6.86 43.82
C LEU A 202 38.52 -7.15 44.95
#